data_AF-A0AAJ5D012-F1
#
_entry.id   AF-A0AAJ5D012-F1
#
_cell.length_a   1.000
_cell.length_b   1.000
_cell.length_c   1.000
_cell.angle_alpha   90.00
_cell.angle_beta   90.00
_cell.angle_gamma   90.00
#
_symmetry.space_group_name_H-M   'P 1'
#
loop_
_entity.id
_entity.type
_entity.pdbx_description
1 polymer ?
#
loop_
_entity_poly.entity_id
_entity_poly.type
_entity_poly.pdbx_seq_one_letter_code
_entity_poly.pdbx_strand_id
1 'polypeptide(L)'
;MSKLSKTLFLSCVILMASIQVSATLLIWTAWPITSFDVFGRAPKEIWILKAVITNDQGDEEAVDPGQTLPVEFFKARSIYARTFLGAASPAERDGFARRLLGRLNKPNWVGVDETFPPLNIAKPTGLRVEAWELDADHLDSGGELAILRRRLIYQLLPQPASPN
;
A
#
# COMPACT_ATOMS: atom_id res chain seq x y z
N MET A 1 -17.78 39.03 14.89
CA MET A 1 -18.84 38.01 15.02
C MET A 1 -19.90 38.50 15.99
N SER A 2 -21.18 38.51 15.59
CA SER A 2 -22.29 38.89 16.46
C SER A 2 -22.51 37.86 17.58
N LYS A 3 -23.14 38.26 18.69
CA LYS A 3 -23.50 37.34 19.79
C LYS A 3 -24.35 36.16 19.27
N LEU A 4 -25.26 36.42 18.33
CA LEU A 4 -26.08 35.42 17.66
C LEU A 4 -25.24 34.36 16.93
N SER A 5 -24.20 34.78 16.21
CA SER A 5 -23.28 33.87 15.51
C SER A 5 -22.48 32.99 16.47
N LYS A 6 -22.10 33.49 17.65
CA LYS A 6 -21.41 32.70 18.68
C LYS A 6 -22.33 31.66 19.31
N THR A 7 -23.57 32.02 19.62
CA THR A 7 -24.55 31.09 20.18
C THR A 7 -24.89 29.98 19.20
N LEU A 8 -25.11 30.32 17.92
CA LEU A 8 -25.39 29.34 16.87
C LEU A 8 -24.21 28.35 16.71
N PHE A 9 -22.99 28.87 16.64
CA PHE A 9 -21.79 28.05 16.54
C PHE A 9 -21.65 27.09 17.74
N LEU A 10 -21.82 27.60 18.97
CA LEU A 10 -21.71 26.78 20.18
C LEU A 10 -22.77 25.68 20.21
N SER A 11 -24.01 26.00 19.84
CA SER A 11 -25.09 25.00 19.74
C SER A 11 -24.77 23.92 18.71
N CYS A 12 -24.22 24.28 17.54
CA CYS A 12 -23.78 23.31 16.54
C CYS A 12 -22.67 22.39 17.06
N VAL A 13 -21.68 22.93 17.78
CA VAL A 13 -20.58 22.15 18.37
C VAL A 13 -21.11 21.17 19.42
N ILE A 14 -21.98 21.63 20.33
CA ILE A 14 -22.58 20.78 21.36
C ILE A 14 -23.42 19.66 20.72
N LEU A 15 -24.19 19.97 19.68
CA LEU A 15 -24.99 18.99 18.96
C LEU A 15 -24.11 17.93 18.30
N MET A 16 -23.05 18.34 17.59
CA MET A 16 -22.12 17.41 16.95
C MET A 16 -21.41 16.52 17.98
N ALA A 17 -20.93 17.08 19.09
CA ALA A 17 -20.29 16.32 20.15
C ALA A 17 -21.25 15.31 20.79
N SER A 18 -22.50 15.72 21.05
CA SER A 18 -23.53 14.84 21.62
C SER A 18 -23.86 13.67 20.69
N ILE A 19 -23.94 13.93 19.38
CA ILE A 19 -24.13 12.91 18.35
C ILE A 19 -22.96 11.92 18.32
N GLN A 20 -21.71 12.41 18.38
CA GLN A 20 -20.51 11.55 18.41
C GLN A 20 -20.43 10.69 19.67
N VAL A 21 -20.70 11.26 20.84
CA VAL A 21 -20.72 10.51 22.11
C VAL A 21 -21.80 9.44 22.08
N SER A 22 -23.01 9.78 21.65
CA SER A 22 -24.13 8.82 21.56
C SER A 22 -23.83 7.70 20.56
N ALA A 23 -23.27 8.03 19.40
CA ALA A 23 -22.88 7.04 18.40
C ALA A 23 -21.78 6.10 18.91
N THR A 24 -20.83 6.62 19.70
CA THR A 24 -19.78 5.82 20.33
C THR A 24 -20.36 4.87 21.39
N LEU A 25 -21.23 5.36 22.27
CA LEU A 25 -21.85 4.56 23.34
C LEU A 25 -22.78 3.46 22.81
N LEU A 26 -23.47 3.73 21.70
CA LEU A 26 -24.41 2.79 21.08
C LEU A 26 -23.75 1.89 20.02
N ILE A 27 -22.43 1.99 19.82
CA ILE A 27 -21.70 1.29 18.76
C ILE A 27 -22.38 1.50 17.40
N TRP A 28 -22.92 2.70 17.19
CA TRP A 28 -23.61 3.04 15.97
C TRP A 28 -22.62 3.57 14.96
N THR A 29 -22.62 3.00 13.77
CA THR A 29 -21.67 3.30 12.70
C THR A 29 -22.38 3.99 11.55
N ALA A 30 -22.20 5.30 11.48
CA ALA A 30 -22.78 6.15 10.45
C ALA A 30 -21.74 7.18 10.02
N TRP A 31 -21.11 6.96 8.87
CA TRP A 31 -20.21 7.97 8.29
C TRP A 31 -21.01 9.24 7.96
N PRO A 32 -20.56 10.46 8.32
CA PRO A 32 -19.23 10.83 8.84
C PRO A 32 -19.10 11.00 10.37
N ILE A 33 -20.04 10.47 11.16
CA ILE A 33 -20.11 10.66 12.61
C ILE A 33 -19.15 9.70 13.35
N THR A 34 -19.14 8.42 12.96
CA THR A 34 -18.27 7.36 13.51
C THR A 34 -17.75 6.48 12.38
N SER A 35 -16.45 6.21 12.38
CA SER A 35 -15.77 5.44 11.31
C SER A 35 -15.28 4.05 11.76
N PHE A 36 -15.59 3.65 13.00
CA PHE A 36 -15.05 2.43 13.61
C PHE A 36 -15.32 1.17 12.78
N ASP A 37 -16.55 0.96 12.26
CA ASP A 37 -16.81 -0.19 11.36
C ASP A 37 -16.28 0.01 9.94
N VAL A 38 -16.18 1.25 9.47
CA VAL A 38 -15.75 1.55 8.09
C VAL A 38 -14.30 1.09 7.87
N PHE A 39 -13.49 1.13 8.93
CA PHE A 39 -12.08 0.71 8.89
C PHE A 39 -11.76 -0.50 9.79
N GLY A 40 -12.66 -0.87 10.70
CA GLY A 40 -12.44 -1.97 11.66
C GLY A 40 -12.84 -3.35 11.16
N ARG A 41 -13.71 -3.45 10.13
CA ARG A 41 -14.03 -4.74 9.51
C ARG A 41 -13.06 -5.00 8.36
N ALA A 42 -11.91 -5.60 8.68
CA ALA A 42 -11.11 -6.24 7.66
C ALA A 42 -11.95 -7.35 7.00
N PRO A 43 -11.97 -7.46 5.66
CA PRO A 43 -12.53 -8.64 5.01
C PRO A 43 -11.74 -9.88 5.48
N LYS A 44 -12.39 -11.04 5.48
CA LYS A 44 -11.77 -12.33 5.84
C LYS A 44 -10.52 -12.64 5.00
N GLU A 45 -10.53 -12.16 3.76
CA GLU A 45 -9.46 -12.34 2.79
C GLU A 45 -9.05 -10.98 2.24
N ILE A 46 -7.75 -10.74 2.18
CA ILE A 46 -7.19 -9.54 1.55
C ILE A 46 -6.30 -9.91 0.37
N TRP A 47 -6.37 -9.12 -0.69
CA TRP A 47 -5.49 -9.24 -1.85
C TRP A 47 -4.46 -8.12 -1.83
N ILE A 48 -3.19 -8.48 -1.77
CA ILE A 48 -2.05 -7.54 -1.80
C ILE A 48 -1.22 -7.80 -3.05
N LEU A 49 -0.81 -6.74 -3.73
CA LEU A 49 0.19 -6.82 -4.78
C LEU A 49 1.58 -6.70 -4.17
N LYS A 50 2.43 -7.70 -4.38
CA LYS A 50 3.83 -7.67 -4.00
C LYS A 50 4.74 -7.56 -5.22
N ALA A 51 5.81 -6.80 -5.06
CA ALA A 51 6.91 -6.75 -6.01
C ALA A 51 8.01 -7.68 -5.49
N VAL A 52 8.33 -8.75 -6.22
CA VAL A 52 9.49 -9.60 -5.92
C VAL A 52 10.63 -9.13 -6.81
N ILE A 53 11.69 -8.64 -6.19
CA ILE A 53 12.90 -8.18 -6.86
C ILE A 53 13.92 -9.31 -6.85
N THR A 54 14.57 -9.55 -7.97
CA THR A 54 15.63 -10.56 -8.10
C THR A 54 16.94 -9.90 -8.50
N ASN A 55 18.07 -10.35 -7.94
CA ASN A 55 19.39 -9.88 -8.36
C ASN A 55 20.06 -10.80 -9.40
N ASP A 56 21.29 -10.44 -9.79
CA ASP A 56 22.13 -11.23 -10.70
C ASP A 56 22.64 -12.56 -10.11
N GLN A 57 22.54 -12.74 -8.80
CA GLN A 57 22.91 -13.97 -8.08
C GLN A 57 21.72 -14.92 -7.86
N GLY A 58 20.51 -14.48 -8.16
CA GLY A 58 19.27 -15.24 -7.96
C GLY A 58 18.62 -15.06 -6.58
N ASP A 59 19.13 -14.17 -5.74
CA ASP A 59 18.46 -13.79 -4.49
C ASP A 59 17.14 -13.09 -4.83
N GLU A 60 16.10 -13.34 -4.04
CA GLU A 60 14.79 -12.72 -4.18
C GLU A 60 14.40 -11.98 -2.90
N GLU A 61 13.85 -10.77 -3.03
CA GLU A 61 13.26 -10.02 -1.93
C GLU A 61 11.86 -9.56 -2.31
N ALA A 62 10.88 -9.88 -1.47
CA ALA A 62 9.48 -9.46 -1.65
C ALA A 62 9.22 -8.15 -0.92
N VAL A 63 8.81 -7.14 -1.68
CA VAL A 63 8.58 -5.77 -1.21
C VAL A 63 7.10 -5.43 -1.30
N ASP A 64 6.60 -4.80 -0.25
CA ASP A 64 5.27 -4.20 -0.26
C ASP A 64 5.36 -2.77 -0.81
N PRO A 65 4.61 -2.41 -1.87
CA PRO A 65 4.51 -1.02 -2.33
C PRO A 65 3.88 -0.07 -1.29
N GLY A 66 3.39 -0.60 -0.17
CA GLY A 66 2.68 0.05 0.93
C GLY A 66 3.52 0.82 1.95
N GLN A 67 4.83 0.65 1.97
CA GLN A 67 5.71 1.27 2.97
C GLN A 67 6.05 2.73 2.63
N THR A 68 5.02 3.56 2.47
CA THR A 68 5.16 5.00 2.19
C THR A 68 4.12 5.79 2.96
N LEU A 69 4.29 7.12 3.05
CA LEU A 69 3.24 8.02 3.51
C LEU A 69 1.91 7.77 2.76
N PRO A 70 0.73 7.94 3.40
CA PRO A 70 -0.54 7.52 2.81
C PRO A 70 -0.87 8.09 1.42
N VAL A 71 -0.52 9.35 1.15
CA VAL A 71 -0.81 9.97 -0.16
C VAL A 71 0.09 9.43 -1.28
N GLU A 72 1.36 9.17 -0.97
CA GLU A 72 2.31 8.48 -1.83
C GLU A 72 1.87 7.04 -2.08
N PHE A 73 1.30 6.39 -1.06
CA PHE A 73 0.79 5.03 -1.17
C PHE A 73 -0.35 4.95 -2.18
N PHE A 74 -1.34 5.84 -2.09
CA PHE A 74 -2.45 5.86 -3.05
C PHE A 74 -1.98 6.16 -4.48
N LYS A 75 -0.98 7.04 -4.63
CA LYS A 75 -0.38 7.32 -5.95
C LYS A 75 0.37 6.11 -6.50
N ALA A 76 1.25 5.51 -5.71
CA ALA A 76 2.01 4.32 -6.07
C ALA A 76 1.07 3.17 -6.44
N ARG A 77 0.06 2.90 -5.59
CA ARG A 77 -0.98 1.90 -5.83
C ARG A 77 -1.74 2.17 -7.13
N SER A 78 -2.11 3.42 -7.42
CA SER A 78 -2.82 3.77 -8.65
C SER A 78 -1.97 3.51 -9.90
N ILE A 79 -0.69 3.87 -9.87
CA ILE A 79 0.26 3.60 -10.96
C ILE A 79 0.46 2.09 -11.13
N TYR A 80 0.62 1.36 -10.03
CA TYR A 80 0.82 -0.09 -10.03
C TYR A 80 -0.41 -0.82 -10.59
N ALA A 81 -1.60 -0.46 -10.11
CA ALA A 81 -2.86 -1.01 -10.57
C ALA A 81 -3.07 -0.74 -12.07
N ARG A 82 -2.86 0.51 -12.52
CA ARG A 82 -3.00 0.87 -13.95
C ARG A 82 -2.04 0.07 -14.84
N THR A 83 -0.80 -0.09 -14.40
CA THR A 83 0.26 -0.74 -15.19
C THR A 83 0.08 -2.26 -15.23
N PHE A 84 -0.11 -2.90 -14.08
CA PHE A 84 -0.04 -4.37 -13.98
C PHE A 84 -1.41 -5.05 -13.94
N LEU A 85 -2.44 -4.39 -13.38
CA LEU A 85 -3.81 -4.93 -13.32
C LEU A 85 -4.72 -4.36 -14.40
N GLY A 86 -4.39 -3.19 -14.94
CA GLY A 86 -5.16 -2.54 -16.00
C GLY A 86 -4.86 -3.06 -17.40
N ALA A 87 -5.43 -2.38 -18.40
CA ALA A 87 -5.31 -2.72 -19.81
C ALA A 87 -3.98 -2.28 -20.46
N ALA A 88 -2.93 -2.01 -19.68
CA ALA A 88 -1.62 -1.66 -20.23
C ALA A 88 -1.06 -2.82 -21.06
N SER A 89 -0.46 -2.49 -22.19
CA SER A 89 0.16 -3.46 -23.09
C SER A 89 1.40 -4.11 -22.45
N PRO A 90 1.80 -5.31 -22.92
CA PRO A 90 3.04 -5.94 -22.45
C PRO A 90 4.27 -5.03 -22.57
N ALA A 91 4.38 -4.26 -23.65
CA ALA A 91 5.50 -3.33 -23.86
C ALA A 91 5.52 -2.19 -22.83
N GLU A 92 4.36 -1.68 -22.42
CA GLU A 92 4.27 -0.65 -21.37
C GLU A 92 4.68 -1.20 -20.00
N ARG A 93 4.26 -2.44 -19.69
CA ARG A 93 4.65 -3.15 -18.45
C ARG A 93 6.15 -3.37 -18.40
N ASP A 94 6.74 -3.87 -19.48
CA ASP A 94 8.19 -4.06 -19.63
C ASP A 94 8.97 -2.75 -19.51
N GLY A 95 8.52 -1.71 -20.21
CA GLY A 95 9.15 -0.40 -20.15
C GLY A 95 9.10 0.19 -18.73
N PHE A 96 7.98 0.03 -18.02
CA PHE A 96 7.86 0.46 -16.64
C PHE A 96 8.78 -0.34 -15.70
N ALA A 97 8.77 -1.67 -15.80
CA ALA A 97 9.61 -2.57 -15.01
C ALA A 97 11.10 -2.25 -15.17
N ARG A 98 11.57 -2.07 -16.40
CA ARG A 98 12.96 -1.68 -16.70
C ARG A 98 13.33 -0.31 -16.11
N ARG A 99 12.43 0.68 -16.21
CA ARG A 99 12.65 2.00 -15.61
C ARG A 99 12.71 1.93 -14.09
N LEU A 100 11.87 1.10 -13.46
CA LEU A 100 11.85 0.88 -12.03
C LEU A 100 13.16 0.25 -11.55
N LEU A 101 13.59 -0.86 -12.16
CA LEU A 101 14.88 -1.50 -11.86
C LEU A 101 16.07 -0.57 -12.12
N GLY A 102 16.05 0.17 -13.22
CA GLY A 102 17.06 1.18 -13.52
C GLY A 102 17.09 2.32 -12.49
N ARG A 103 15.95 2.64 -11.87
CA ARG A 103 15.89 3.62 -10.77
C ARG A 103 16.41 3.04 -9.46
N LEU A 104 16.09 1.78 -9.15
CA LEU A 104 16.58 1.08 -7.95
C LEU A 104 18.11 0.93 -7.96
N ASN A 105 18.72 0.73 -9.13
CA ASN A 105 20.17 0.63 -9.29
C ASN A 105 20.92 1.97 -9.22
N LYS A 106 20.23 3.12 -9.19
CA LYS A 106 20.92 4.41 -9.08
C LYS A 106 21.36 4.62 -7.63
N PRO A 107 22.62 5.05 -7.39
CA PRO A 107 23.01 5.54 -6.07
C PRO A 107 22.09 6.73 -5.72
N ASN A 108 21.75 6.88 -4.44
CA ASN A 108 20.93 7.95 -3.82
C ASN A 108 19.56 7.52 -3.24
N TRP A 109 19.36 6.24 -2.90
CA TRP A 109 18.34 5.88 -1.92
C TRP A 109 18.89 6.13 -0.51
N VAL A 110 19.20 7.39 -0.19
CA VAL A 110 19.50 7.79 1.18
C VAL A 110 18.18 7.65 1.94
N GLY A 111 18.15 6.82 2.99
CA GLY A 111 16.96 6.43 3.76
C GLY A 111 15.89 7.52 3.77
N VAL A 112 14.93 7.41 2.86
CA VAL A 112 13.90 8.44 2.63
C VAL A 112 12.86 8.38 3.76
N ASP A 113 12.85 7.28 4.51
CA ASP A 113 11.98 7.03 5.64
C ASP A 113 12.77 6.32 6.74
N GLU A 114 12.82 6.90 7.95
CA GLU A 114 13.43 6.29 9.14
C GLU A 114 12.67 5.04 9.62
N THR A 115 11.44 4.85 9.11
CA THR A 115 10.51 3.81 9.55
C THR A 115 10.76 2.46 8.87
N PHE A 116 11.36 2.45 7.67
CA PHE A 116 11.52 1.23 6.88
C PHE A 116 12.96 1.07 6.39
N PRO A 117 13.60 -0.09 6.65
CA PRO A 117 14.94 -0.35 6.12
C PRO A 117 14.91 -0.33 4.59
N PRO A 118 15.98 0.15 3.95
CA PRO A 118 16.09 0.07 2.50
C PRO A 118 16.09 -1.39 2.05
N LEU A 119 15.72 -1.59 0.78
CA LEU A 119 15.78 -2.88 0.10
C LEU A 119 17.16 -3.53 0.33
N ASN A 120 17.18 -4.76 0.85
CA ASN A 120 18.39 -5.49 1.18
C ASN A 120 18.87 -6.38 0.02
N ILE A 121 18.60 -5.96 -1.22
CA ILE A 121 19.04 -6.66 -2.42
C ILE A 121 20.01 -5.80 -3.23
N ALA A 122 21.21 -6.32 -3.43
CA ALA A 122 22.21 -5.67 -4.26
C ALA A 122 21.89 -5.90 -5.75
N LYS A 123 22.09 -4.87 -6.58
CA LYS A 123 21.97 -4.93 -8.05
C LYS A 123 20.68 -5.61 -8.57
N PRO A 124 19.48 -5.06 -8.31
CA PRO A 124 18.23 -5.55 -8.90
C PRO A 124 18.31 -5.73 -10.43
N THR A 125 18.04 -6.94 -10.93
CA THR A 125 18.03 -7.23 -12.39
C THR A 125 16.71 -7.83 -12.87
N GLY A 126 15.90 -8.40 -11.98
CA GLY A 126 14.59 -8.98 -12.26
C GLY A 126 13.47 -8.35 -11.44
N LEU A 127 12.25 -8.38 -11.97
CA LEU A 127 11.04 -7.93 -11.29
C LEU A 127 9.90 -8.90 -11.58
N ARG A 128 9.27 -9.42 -10.53
CA ARG A 128 8.04 -10.18 -10.60
C ARG A 128 6.96 -9.45 -9.82
N VAL A 129 5.76 -9.35 -10.38
CA VAL A 129 4.60 -8.82 -9.67
C VAL A 129 3.65 -9.96 -9.39
N GLU A 130 3.33 -10.15 -8.12
CA GLU A 130 2.45 -11.21 -7.64
C GLU A 130 1.26 -10.63 -6.90
N ALA A 131 0.10 -11.24 -7.07
CA ALA A 131 -1.06 -11.02 -6.22
C ALA A 131 -1.11 -12.11 -5.14
N TRP A 132 -1.02 -11.69 -3.88
CA TRP A 132 -1.07 -12.56 -2.71
C TRP A 132 -2.44 -12.43 -2.07
N GLU A 133 -3.13 -13.56 -1.98
CA GLU A 133 -4.36 -13.72 -1.20
C GLU A 133 -3.94 -14.12 0.21
N LEU A 134 -4.28 -13.31 1.20
CA LEU A 134 -3.88 -13.50 2.59
C LEU A 134 -5.12 -13.73 3.46
N ASP A 135 -4.97 -14.62 4.42
CA ASP A 135 -5.96 -14.85 5.46
C ASP A 135 -5.90 -13.72 6.48
N ALA A 136 -7.00 -13.00 6.64
CA ALA A 136 -7.14 -11.91 7.60
C ALA A 136 -8.06 -12.28 8.77
N ASP A 137 -8.60 -13.51 8.84
CA ASP A 137 -9.36 -14.00 10.00
C ASP A 137 -8.47 -14.07 11.27
N HIS A 138 -7.15 -14.16 11.09
CA HIS A 138 -6.14 -14.21 12.17
C HIS A 138 -5.14 -13.06 12.10
N LEU A 139 -5.63 -11.83 11.94
CA LEU A 139 -4.79 -10.62 11.94
C LEU A 139 -4.32 -10.29 13.37
N ASP A 140 -3.41 -11.10 13.90
CA ASP A 140 -2.75 -10.84 15.19
C ASP A 140 -1.75 -9.68 15.05
N SER A 141 -1.69 -8.84 16.07
CA SER A 141 -0.87 -7.62 16.08
C SER A 141 0.62 -7.94 15.94
N GLY A 142 1.14 -7.92 14.71
CA GLY A 142 2.56 -8.13 14.41
C GLY A 142 2.93 -9.51 13.83
N GLY A 143 1.97 -10.39 13.59
CA GLY A 143 2.21 -11.66 12.87
C GLY A 143 2.23 -11.49 11.35
N GLU A 144 3.01 -12.31 10.65
CA GLU A 144 2.86 -12.43 9.18
C GLU A 144 1.54 -13.14 8.87
N LEU A 145 0.77 -12.58 7.93
CA LEU A 145 -0.48 -13.18 7.50
C LEU A 145 -0.23 -14.45 6.68
N ALA A 146 -1.04 -15.48 6.93
CA ALA A 146 -0.97 -16.72 6.18
C ALA A 146 -1.31 -16.46 4.70
N ILE A 147 -0.47 -16.96 3.80
CA ILE A 147 -0.68 -16.82 2.36
C ILE A 147 -1.56 -17.97 1.90
N LEU A 148 -2.79 -17.65 1.50
CA LEU A 148 -3.76 -18.59 0.95
C LEU A 148 -3.45 -18.94 -0.50
N ARG A 149 -3.07 -17.95 -1.30
CA ARG A 149 -2.76 -18.12 -2.72
C ARG A 149 -1.76 -17.08 -3.22
N ARG A 150 -0.93 -17.47 -4.19
CA ARG A 150 -0.09 -16.56 -4.98
C ARG A 150 -0.44 -16.68 -6.45
N ARG A 151 -0.56 -15.54 -7.13
CA ARG A 151 -0.79 -15.47 -8.57
C ARG A 151 0.24 -14.57 -9.23
N LEU A 152 0.94 -15.10 -10.22
CA LEU A 152 1.81 -14.31 -11.08
C LEU A 152 0.98 -13.36 -11.94
N ILE A 153 1.27 -12.06 -11.83
CA ILE A 153 0.65 -11.00 -12.65
C ILE A 153 1.58 -10.61 -13.80
N TYR A 154 2.88 -10.50 -13.52
CA TYR A 154 3.87 -10.07 -14.47
C TYR A 154 5.26 -10.56 -14.08
N GLN A 155 6.12 -10.82 -15.07
CA GLN A 155 7.51 -11.19 -14.85
C GLN A 155 8.42 -10.54 -15.89
N LEU A 156 9.42 -9.80 -15.41
CA LEU A 156 10.60 -9.41 -16.15
C LEU A 156 11.76 -10.29 -15.65
N LEU A 157 12.27 -11.14 -16.54
CA LEU A 157 13.39 -12.02 -16.20
C LEU A 157 14.66 -11.21 -15.92
N PRO A 158 15.51 -11.68 -14.98
CA PRO A 158 16.84 -11.13 -14.77
C PRO A 158 17.59 -11.03 -16.09
N GLN A 159 18.07 -9.83 -16.43
CA GLN A 159 19.02 -9.69 -17.51
C GLN A 159 20.43 -9.72 -16.94
N PRO A 160 21.36 -10.49 -17.53
CA PRO A 160 22.76 -10.45 -17.11
C PRO A 160 23.25 -9.01 -17.20
N ALA A 161 23.95 -8.55 -16.16
CA ALA A 161 24.54 -7.22 -16.14
C ALA A 161 25.37 -7.05 -17.42
N SER A 162 25.05 -6.04 -18.23
CA SER A 162 25.91 -5.71 -19.38
C SER A 162 27.30 -5.39 -18.85
N PRO A 163 28.37 -6.00 -19.40
CA PRO A 163 29.73 -5.65 -19.00
C PRO A 163 29.94 -4.17 -19.32
N ASN A 164 30.17 -3.37 -18.28
CA ASN A 164 30.66 -2.00 -18.42
C ASN A 164 32.12 -2.01 -18.87
#